data_AF-A0A4U0WMV5-F1
#
_entry.id   AF-A0A4U0WMV5-F1
#
_cell.length_a   1.000
_cell.length_b   1.000
_cell.length_c   1.000
_cell.angle_alpha   90.00
_cell.angle_beta   90.00
_cell.angle_gamma   90.00
#
_symmetry.space_group_name_H-M   'P 1'
#
loop_
_entity.id
_entity.type
_entity.pdbx_description
1 polymer ?
#
loop_
_entity_poly.entity_id
_entity_poly.type
_entity_poly.pdbx_seq_one_letter_code
_entity_poly.pdbx_strand_id
1 'polypeptide(L)'
;MIPVGRNTLIGRTFHLHTSTLLFAHKLLAYAFFVGALVHGITYYSFVASLISASAASQSEFVVDNPTVSVAESATGGPLSNLVLPTGVFSFALTLVVTVTSLPALRRKNFNTFYFIHVIFVAIILILTCIHASTNFYFLLPGVLLWVADWVWRVRNSLVTRTEAVVENAGNGWVRVRLRSEHARSASDGEKGAGAMSSSTTPVLATYYINFPRISKVELHPFTAASTGTADTGPVLLFQRGPERKKAKQTAKEFTWAVAAAADNSAGMASTLQVYVTLKTAPVNNADVTAGSS
;
A
#
# COMPACT_ATOMS: atom_id res chain seq x y z
N MET A 1 -6.32 0.11 -6.30
CA MET A 1 -6.95 -0.33 -5.03
C MET A 1 -6.94 -1.85 -4.84
N ILE A 2 -7.28 -2.64 -5.86
CA ILE A 2 -7.49 -4.11 -5.77
C ILE A 2 -6.20 -4.95 -6.00
N PRO A 3 -5.02 -4.49 -5.57
CA PRO A 3 -4.17 -5.49 -4.89
C PRO A 3 -3.47 -5.00 -3.61
N VAL A 4 -3.66 -3.76 -3.16
CA VAL A 4 -2.75 -3.13 -2.18
C VAL A 4 -3.23 -3.21 -0.73
N GLY A 5 -4.46 -3.67 -0.47
CA GLY A 5 -4.91 -3.95 0.90
C GLY A 5 -3.98 -4.96 1.58
N ARG A 6 -3.44 -4.61 2.74
CA ARG A 6 -2.54 -5.50 3.49
C ARG A 6 -3.30 -6.75 3.96
N ASN A 7 -4.60 -6.62 4.19
CA ASN A 7 -5.56 -7.68 4.40
C ASN A 7 -6.54 -7.80 3.20
N THR A 8 -6.03 -7.78 1.96
CA THR A 8 -6.91 -7.98 0.78
C THR A 8 -7.59 -9.33 0.86
N LEU A 9 -8.92 -9.34 0.68
CA LEU A 9 -9.69 -10.58 0.52
C LEU A 9 -9.13 -11.44 -0.62
N ILE A 10 -8.75 -10.82 -1.74
CA ILE A 10 -8.13 -11.51 -2.88
C ILE A 10 -6.83 -12.23 -2.49
N GLY A 11 -5.97 -11.58 -1.70
CA GLY A 11 -4.75 -12.22 -1.21
C GLY A 11 -5.04 -13.46 -0.37
N ARG A 12 -6.12 -13.44 0.42
CA ARG A 12 -6.53 -14.56 1.27
C ARG A 12 -7.22 -15.66 0.47
N THR A 13 -8.20 -15.30 -0.36
CA THR A 13 -8.99 -16.24 -1.16
C THR A 13 -8.14 -17.02 -2.16
N PHE A 14 -7.13 -16.38 -2.76
CA PHE A 14 -6.25 -17.01 -3.75
C PHE A 14 -4.87 -17.37 -3.19
N HIS A 15 -4.68 -17.27 -1.87
CA HIS A 15 -3.40 -17.55 -1.21
C HIS A 15 -2.20 -16.84 -1.84
N LEU A 16 -2.39 -15.59 -2.30
CA LEU A 16 -1.36 -14.81 -2.97
C LEU A 16 -0.44 -14.12 -1.97
N HIS A 17 0.86 -14.27 -2.17
CA HIS A 17 1.86 -13.57 -1.38
C HIS A 17 1.82 -12.05 -1.61
N THR A 18 2.16 -11.28 -0.57
CA THR A 18 2.13 -9.80 -0.63
C THR A 18 3.07 -9.24 -1.70
N SER A 19 4.18 -9.91 -2.00
CA SER A 19 5.08 -9.49 -3.09
C SER A 19 4.41 -9.61 -4.46
N THR A 20 3.62 -10.66 -4.69
CA THR A 20 2.87 -10.89 -5.94
C THR A 20 1.83 -9.79 -6.13
N LEU A 21 1.09 -9.46 -5.07
CA LEU A 21 0.12 -8.36 -5.08
C LEU A 21 0.78 -7.00 -5.37
N LEU A 22 1.96 -6.76 -4.78
CA LEU A 22 2.72 -5.53 -5.02
C LEU A 22 3.30 -5.48 -6.43
N PHE A 23 3.68 -6.62 -7.01
CA PHE A 23 4.04 -6.73 -8.41
C PHE A 23 2.85 -6.41 -9.32
N ALA A 24 1.71 -7.04 -9.09
CA ALA A 24 0.47 -6.79 -9.83
C ALA A 24 0.05 -5.30 -9.74
N HIS A 25 0.18 -4.67 -8.58
CA HIS A 25 -0.09 -3.24 -8.41
C HIS A 25 0.77 -2.38 -9.34
N LYS A 26 2.08 -2.65 -9.42
CA LYS A 26 2.98 -1.91 -10.30
C LYS A 26 2.66 -2.14 -11.76
N LEU A 27 2.41 -3.39 -12.14
CA LEU A 27 2.07 -3.75 -13.51
C LEU A 27 0.80 -3.02 -13.97
N LEU A 28 -0.26 -3.08 -13.16
CA LEU A 28 -1.52 -2.37 -13.44
C LEU A 28 -1.35 -0.86 -13.43
N ALA A 29 -0.51 -0.30 -12.55
CA ALA A 29 -0.23 1.14 -12.53
C ALA A 29 0.50 1.60 -13.80
N TYR A 30 1.47 0.84 -14.30
CA TYR A 30 2.16 1.15 -15.55
C TYR A 30 1.24 0.99 -16.75
N ALA A 31 0.44 -0.07 -16.79
CA ALA A 31 -0.56 -0.27 -17.84
C ALA A 31 -1.58 0.88 -17.87
N PHE A 32 -2.07 1.30 -16.71
CA PHE A 32 -2.96 2.46 -16.57
C PHE A 32 -2.31 3.75 -17.07
N PHE A 33 -1.05 4.02 -16.70
CA PHE A 33 -0.32 5.20 -17.17
C PHE A 33 -0.18 5.22 -18.69
N VAL A 34 0.22 4.10 -19.30
CA VAL A 34 0.35 3.97 -20.76
C VAL A 34 -1.02 4.14 -21.42
N GLY A 35 -2.06 3.50 -20.90
CA GLY A 35 -3.42 3.64 -21.42
C GLY A 35 -3.93 5.08 -21.36
N ALA A 36 -3.71 5.78 -20.25
CA ALA A 36 -4.09 7.18 -20.09
C ALA A 36 -3.31 8.11 -21.03
N LEU A 37 -2.02 7.84 -21.24
CA LEU A 37 -1.19 8.58 -22.21
C LEU A 37 -1.70 8.38 -23.65
N VAL A 38 -1.95 7.13 -24.05
CA VAL A 38 -2.49 6.82 -25.38
C VAL A 38 -3.86 7.48 -25.55
N HIS A 39 -4.76 7.35 -24.58
CA HIS A 39 -6.07 8.00 -24.58
C HIS A 39 -5.94 9.52 -24.79
N GLY A 40 -5.07 10.19 -24.02
CA GLY A 40 -4.80 11.62 -24.17
C GLY A 40 -4.28 11.99 -25.56
N ILE A 41 -3.30 11.24 -26.10
CA ILE A 41 -2.77 11.47 -27.45
C ILE A 41 -3.88 11.32 -28.49
N THR A 42 -4.63 10.22 -28.44
CA THR A 42 -5.72 9.96 -29.40
C THR A 42 -6.80 11.03 -29.35
N TYR A 43 -7.11 11.54 -28.15
CA TYR A 43 -8.07 12.62 -27.98
C TYR A 43 -7.56 13.93 -28.59
N TYR A 44 -6.31 14.32 -28.37
CA TYR A 44 -5.75 15.52 -29.01
C TYR A 44 -5.64 15.38 -30.54
N SER A 45 -5.36 14.18 -31.05
CA SER A 45 -5.44 13.90 -32.49
C SER A 45 -6.86 14.03 -33.03
N PHE A 46 -7.88 13.58 -32.28
CA PHE A 46 -9.28 13.81 -32.59
C PHE A 46 -9.62 15.30 -32.62
N VAL A 47 -9.22 16.07 -31.60
CA VAL A 47 -9.46 17.52 -31.55
C VAL A 47 -8.83 18.24 -32.75
N ALA A 48 -7.59 17.91 -33.10
CA ALA A 48 -6.92 18.47 -34.28
C ALA A 48 -7.67 18.15 -35.59
N SER A 49 -8.20 16.93 -35.69
CA SER A 49 -9.01 16.49 -36.83
C SER A 49 -10.36 17.21 -36.89
N LEU A 50 -11.02 17.39 -35.75
CA LEU A 50 -12.32 18.06 -35.64
C LEU A 50 -12.23 19.55 -36.01
N ILE A 51 -11.17 20.24 -35.58
CA ILE A 51 -10.92 21.65 -35.94
C ILE A 51 -10.74 21.80 -37.45
N SER A 52 -10.21 20.78 -38.12
CA SER A 52 -10.00 20.76 -39.57
C SER A 52 -11.19 20.19 -40.36
N ALA A 53 -12.25 19.74 -39.66
CA ALA A 53 -13.40 19.07 -40.27
C ALA A 53 -14.45 20.06 -40.78
N SER A 54 -15.44 19.53 -41.50
CA SER A 54 -16.59 20.31 -41.97
C SER A 54 -17.44 20.86 -40.81
N ALA A 55 -18.20 21.93 -41.07
CA ALA A 55 -19.11 22.52 -40.10
C ALA A 55 -20.16 21.50 -39.58
N ALA A 56 -20.59 20.56 -40.43
CA ALA A 56 -21.50 19.48 -40.01
C ALA A 56 -20.86 18.61 -38.93
N SER A 57 -19.63 18.16 -39.13
CA SER A 57 -18.87 17.36 -38.15
C SER A 57 -18.62 18.12 -36.85
N GLN A 58 -18.35 19.43 -36.93
CA GLN A 58 -18.16 20.28 -35.75
C GLN A 58 -19.44 20.49 -34.94
N SER A 59 -20.62 20.36 -35.56
CA SER A 59 -21.91 20.45 -34.86
C SER A 59 -22.32 19.15 -34.15
N GLU A 60 -21.72 18.03 -34.54
CA GLU A 60 -22.02 16.70 -33.98
C GLU A 60 -21.24 16.42 -32.70
N PHE A 61 -20.08 17.05 -32.48
CA PHE A 61 -19.22 16.78 -31.34
C PHE A 61 -18.83 18.05 -30.60
N VAL A 62 -18.90 18.00 -29.27
CA VAL A 62 -18.30 19.03 -28.42
C VAL A 62 -16.84 18.69 -28.18
N VAL A 63 -15.94 19.68 -28.32
CA VAL A 63 -14.51 19.50 -28.04
C VAL A 63 -14.32 18.94 -26.64
N ASP A 64 -14.88 19.59 -25.61
CA ASP A 64 -14.72 19.17 -24.20
C ASP A 64 -15.13 17.71 -23.96
N ASN A 65 -16.28 17.30 -24.50
CA ASN A 65 -16.83 15.97 -24.34
C ASN A 65 -17.36 15.41 -25.67
N PRO A 66 -16.58 14.57 -26.38
CA PRO A 66 -16.97 14.02 -27.67
C PRO A 66 -18.03 12.91 -27.57
N THR A 67 -18.48 12.53 -26.36
CA THR A 67 -19.57 11.57 -26.19
C THR A 67 -20.95 12.20 -26.25
N VAL A 68 -21.02 13.53 -26.38
CA VAL A 68 -22.27 14.29 -26.48
C VAL A 68 -22.22 15.26 -27.65
N SER A 69 -23.37 15.47 -28.26
CA SER A 69 -23.54 16.48 -29.31
C SER A 69 -23.60 17.89 -28.74
N VAL A 70 -23.41 18.89 -29.62
CA VAL A 70 -23.54 20.32 -29.26
C VAL A 70 -24.94 20.61 -28.71
N ALA A 71 -25.97 20.00 -29.31
CA ALA A 71 -27.35 20.14 -28.86
C ALA A 71 -27.57 19.54 -27.46
N GLU A 72 -27.04 18.36 -27.19
CA GLU A 72 -27.15 17.72 -25.87
C GLU A 72 -26.39 18.51 -24.80
N SER A 73 -25.18 19.00 -25.11
CA SER A 73 -24.38 19.79 -24.18
C SER A 73 -25.06 21.10 -23.77
N ALA A 74 -25.84 21.72 -24.67
CA ALA A 74 -26.61 22.93 -24.36
C ALA A 74 -27.68 22.72 -23.27
N THR A 75 -28.13 21.48 -23.07
CA THR A 75 -29.08 21.10 -22.01
C THR A 75 -28.40 20.52 -20.77
N GLY A 76 -27.08 20.30 -20.84
CA GLY A 76 -26.26 19.72 -19.78
C GLY A 76 -26.03 20.67 -18.60
N GLY A 77 -25.81 20.08 -17.42
CA GLY A 77 -25.40 20.85 -16.24
C GLY A 77 -23.93 21.27 -16.29
N PRO A 78 -23.46 22.16 -15.40
CA PRO A 78 -22.09 22.70 -15.44
C PRO A 78 -20.96 21.65 -15.46
N LEU A 79 -21.21 20.45 -14.94
CA LEU A 79 -20.24 19.36 -14.90
C LEU A 79 -19.99 18.70 -16.27
N SER A 80 -20.90 18.85 -17.25
CA SER A 80 -20.73 18.25 -18.58
C SER A 80 -19.61 18.91 -19.39
N ASN A 81 -19.19 20.12 -19.00
CA ASN A 81 -18.12 20.90 -19.63
C ASN A 81 -16.79 20.83 -18.85
N LEU A 82 -16.63 19.82 -17.99
CA LEU A 82 -15.41 19.61 -17.20
C LEU A 82 -14.62 18.38 -17.66
N VAL A 83 -14.99 17.73 -18.75
CA VAL A 83 -14.38 16.46 -19.18
C VAL A 83 -12.92 16.69 -19.58
N LEU A 84 -12.65 17.67 -20.44
CA LEU A 84 -11.28 18.00 -20.84
C LEU A 84 -10.40 18.48 -19.66
N PRO A 85 -10.77 19.49 -18.87
CA PRO A 85 -9.92 19.97 -17.79
C PRO A 85 -9.66 18.88 -16.76
N THR A 86 -10.67 18.10 -16.35
CA THR A 86 -10.46 17.02 -15.38
C THR A 86 -9.62 15.87 -15.96
N GLY A 87 -9.74 15.58 -17.26
CA GLY A 87 -8.85 14.65 -17.97
C GLY A 87 -7.39 15.11 -17.94
N VAL A 88 -7.12 16.37 -18.27
CA VAL A 88 -5.76 16.96 -18.25
C VAL A 88 -5.18 16.97 -16.84
N PHE A 89 -5.93 17.46 -15.85
CA PHE A 89 -5.46 17.50 -14.46
C PHE A 89 -5.23 16.10 -13.89
N SER A 90 -6.13 15.14 -14.12
CA SER A 90 -5.95 13.77 -13.65
C SER A 90 -4.74 13.10 -14.29
N PHE A 91 -4.48 13.33 -15.58
CA PHE A 91 -3.28 12.83 -16.25
C PHE A 91 -2.00 13.47 -15.68
N ALA A 92 -1.98 14.80 -15.47
CA ALA A 92 -0.83 15.49 -14.89
C ALA A 92 -0.48 14.96 -13.49
N LEU A 93 -1.49 14.73 -12.64
CA LEU A 93 -1.28 14.11 -11.32
C LEU A 93 -0.80 12.65 -11.46
N THR A 94 -1.35 11.90 -12.42
CA THR A 94 -0.91 10.52 -12.68
C THR A 94 0.56 10.48 -13.10
N LEU A 95 1.02 11.44 -13.91
CA LEU A 95 2.43 11.59 -14.27
C LEU A 95 3.30 11.86 -13.03
N VAL A 96 2.90 12.79 -12.16
CA VAL A 96 3.63 13.10 -10.92
C VAL A 96 3.71 11.87 -10.01
N VAL A 97 2.60 11.16 -9.82
CA VAL A 97 2.57 9.91 -9.02
C VAL A 97 3.48 8.85 -9.62
N THR A 98 3.47 8.69 -10.94
CA THR A 98 4.30 7.69 -11.64
C THR A 98 5.80 8.00 -11.48
N VAL A 99 6.21 9.25 -11.70
CA VAL A 99 7.60 9.70 -11.56
C VAL A 99 8.09 9.55 -10.11
N THR A 100 7.31 10.02 -9.14
CA THR A 100 7.66 9.91 -7.71
C THR A 100 7.68 8.47 -7.20
N SER A 101 6.98 7.56 -7.88
CA SER A 101 6.96 6.13 -7.57
C SER A 101 8.13 5.33 -8.17
N LEU A 102 8.96 5.94 -9.04
CA LEU A 102 10.13 5.29 -9.62
C LEU A 102 11.10 4.81 -8.54
N PRO A 103 11.71 3.62 -8.68
CA PRO A 103 12.59 3.06 -7.66
C PRO A 103 13.73 4.00 -7.24
N ALA A 104 14.31 4.75 -8.18
CA ALA A 104 15.38 5.69 -7.91
C ALA A 104 14.95 6.85 -6.99
N LEU A 105 13.75 7.40 -7.20
CA LEU A 105 13.22 8.51 -6.40
C LEU A 105 12.67 8.01 -5.07
N ARG A 106 11.88 6.92 -5.09
CA ARG A 106 11.29 6.33 -3.88
C ARG A 106 12.34 5.88 -2.87
N ARG A 107 13.44 5.25 -3.32
CA ARG A 107 14.53 4.82 -2.42
C ARG A 107 15.25 6.01 -1.80
N LYS A 108 15.31 7.16 -2.49
CA LYS A 108 15.92 8.38 -1.97
C LYS A 108 14.99 9.14 -1.03
N ASN A 109 13.69 9.28 -1.34
CA ASN A 109 12.75 10.09 -0.58
C ASN A 109 11.43 9.35 -0.34
N PHE A 110 11.45 8.36 0.57
CA PHE A 110 10.30 7.49 0.81
C PHE A 110 9.07 8.27 1.31
N ASN A 111 9.24 9.23 2.23
CA ASN A 111 8.12 10.00 2.77
C ASN A 111 7.44 10.86 1.70
N THR A 112 8.24 11.50 0.84
CA THR A 112 7.72 12.27 -0.30
C THR A 112 6.91 11.39 -1.24
N PHE A 113 7.45 10.23 -1.60
CA PHE A 113 6.71 9.22 -2.36
C PHE A 113 5.40 8.87 -1.67
N TYR A 114 5.43 8.52 -0.38
CA TYR A 114 4.27 8.05 0.36
C TYR A 114 3.14 9.08 0.39
N PHE A 115 3.43 10.32 0.78
CA PHE A 115 2.42 11.37 0.88
C PHE A 115 1.88 11.79 -0.49
N ILE A 116 2.75 11.99 -1.49
CA ILE A 116 2.31 12.31 -2.85
C ILE A 116 1.43 11.19 -3.40
N HIS A 117 1.86 9.93 -3.27
CA HIS A 117 1.13 8.80 -3.81
C HIS A 117 -0.26 8.66 -3.18
N VAL A 118 -0.39 8.78 -1.85
CA VAL A 118 -1.70 8.66 -1.19
C VAL A 118 -2.63 9.83 -1.52
N ILE A 119 -2.16 11.06 -1.37
CA ILE A 119 -2.99 12.26 -1.54
C ILE A 119 -3.40 12.40 -3.01
N PHE A 120 -2.45 12.29 -3.94
CA PHE A 120 -2.75 12.50 -5.36
C PHE A 120 -3.58 11.37 -5.93
N VAL A 121 -3.41 10.11 -5.49
CA VAL A 121 -4.31 9.03 -5.91
C VAL A 121 -5.74 9.31 -5.48
N ALA A 122 -5.98 9.83 -4.26
CA ALA A 122 -7.33 10.21 -3.84
C ALA A 122 -7.93 11.30 -4.74
N ILE A 123 -7.14 12.32 -5.08
CA ILE A 123 -7.58 13.39 -6.00
C ILE A 123 -7.82 12.86 -7.42
N ILE A 124 -6.93 12.00 -7.94
CA ILE A 124 -7.08 11.34 -9.24
C ILE A 124 -8.40 10.57 -9.29
N LEU A 125 -8.74 9.79 -8.26
CA LEU A 125 -10.00 9.05 -8.22
C LEU A 125 -11.22 9.99 -8.36
N ILE A 126 -11.23 11.10 -7.62
CA ILE A 126 -12.30 12.10 -7.70
C ILE A 126 -12.36 12.71 -9.10
N LEU A 127 -11.22 13.17 -9.64
CA LEU A 127 -11.16 13.77 -10.97
C LEU A 127 -11.57 12.79 -12.06
N THR A 128 -11.21 11.51 -11.97
CA THR A 128 -11.62 10.49 -12.94
C THR A 128 -13.12 10.21 -12.91
N CYS A 129 -13.77 10.31 -11.74
CA CYS A 129 -15.23 10.20 -11.64
C CYS A 129 -15.95 11.43 -12.23
N ILE A 130 -15.35 12.62 -12.14
CA ILE A 130 -15.89 13.83 -12.78
C ILE A 130 -15.65 13.77 -14.30
N HIS A 131 -14.47 13.31 -14.73
CA HIS A 131 -14.10 13.13 -16.13
C HIS A 131 -15.05 12.16 -16.86
N ALA A 132 -15.40 11.05 -16.22
CA ALA A 132 -16.44 10.15 -16.70
C ALA A 132 -17.19 9.52 -15.52
N SER A 133 -18.50 9.78 -15.41
CA SER A 133 -19.33 9.29 -14.30
C SER A 133 -19.38 7.77 -14.22
N THR A 134 -19.23 7.08 -15.35
CA THR A 134 -19.17 5.62 -15.42
C THR A 134 -17.98 5.04 -14.66
N ASN A 135 -16.88 5.80 -14.50
CA ASN A 135 -15.72 5.36 -13.71
C ASN A 135 -16.09 5.07 -12.25
N PHE A 136 -17.12 5.74 -11.71
CA PHE A 136 -17.58 5.48 -10.35
C PHE A 136 -17.96 4.00 -10.14
N TYR A 137 -18.66 3.40 -11.10
CA TYR A 137 -19.09 1.99 -11.01
C TYR A 137 -17.90 1.03 -11.01
N PHE A 138 -16.86 1.32 -11.80
CA PHE A 138 -15.63 0.51 -11.85
C PHE A 138 -14.74 0.69 -10.62
N LEU A 139 -14.74 1.88 -10.03
CA LEU A 139 -13.94 2.20 -8.84
C LEU A 139 -14.59 1.71 -7.55
N LEU A 140 -15.92 1.66 -7.49
CA LEU A 140 -16.68 1.37 -6.28
C LEU A 140 -16.25 0.07 -5.57
N PRO A 141 -16.12 -1.09 -6.24
CA PRO A 141 -15.68 -2.32 -5.57
C PRO A 141 -14.29 -2.16 -4.93
N GLY A 142 -13.39 -1.45 -5.62
CA GLY A 142 -12.04 -1.23 -5.13
C GLY A 142 -11.98 -0.29 -3.94
N VAL A 143 -12.79 0.77 -3.95
CA VAL A 143 -12.90 1.72 -2.84
C VAL A 143 -13.52 1.03 -1.62
N LEU A 144 -14.58 0.24 -1.80
CA LEU A 144 -15.21 -0.50 -0.70
C LEU A 144 -14.24 -1.48 -0.04
N LEU A 145 -13.49 -2.26 -0.83
CA LEU A 145 -12.46 -3.16 -0.31
C LEU A 145 -11.35 -2.41 0.43
N TRP A 146 -10.95 -1.25 -0.08
CA TRP A 146 -9.93 -0.41 0.56
C TRP A 146 -10.42 0.17 1.89
N VAL A 147 -11.66 0.66 1.96
CA VAL A 147 -12.28 1.15 3.21
C VAL A 147 -12.41 0.01 4.22
N ALA A 148 -12.87 -1.17 3.80
CA ALA A 148 -12.98 -2.34 4.67
C ALA A 148 -11.61 -2.75 5.26
N ASP A 149 -10.55 -2.75 4.44
CA ASP A 149 -9.18 -2.99 4.90
C ASP A 149 -8.71 -1.92 5.91
N TRP A 150 -9.05 -0.66 5.71
CA TRP A 150 -8.76 0.40 6.68
C TRP A 150 -9.51 0.23 7.99
N VAL A 151 -10.81 -0.04 7.96
CA VAL A 151 -11.61 -0.31 9.16
C VAL A 151 -11.02 -1.49 9.93
N TRP A 152 -10.64 -2.56 9.23
CA TRP A 152 -9.97 -3.70 9.84
C TRP A 152 -8.65 -3.31 10.53
N ARG A 153 -7.78 -2.53 9.87
CA ARG A 153 -6.50 -2.08 10.44
C ARG A 153 -6.68 -1.17 11.64
N VAL A 154 -7.64 -0.25 11.59
CA VAL A 154 -7.91 0.63 12.73
C VAL A 154 -8.33 -0.21 13.93
N ARG A 155 -9.27 -1.15 13.74
CA ARG A 155 -9.78 -1.99 14.84
C ARG A 155 -8.76 -2.97 15.39
N ASN A 156 -7.96 -3.62 14.53
CA ASN A 156 -7.12 -4.75 14.94
C ASN A 156 -5.62 -4.41 15.05
N SER A 157 -5.14 -3.40 14.30
CA SER A 157 -3.69 -3.11 14.18
C SER A 157 -3.24 -1.83 14.83
N LEU A 158 -4.16 -0.89 15.12
CA LEU A 158 -3.81 0.43 15.67
C LEU A 158 -4.43 0.69 17.05
N VAL A 159 -5.22 -0.25 17.57
CA VAL A 159 -5.87 -0.16 18.89
C VAL A 159 -5.14 -1.04 19.93
N THR A 160 -4.74 -2.25 19.56
CA THR A 160 -4.11 -3.21 20.50
C THR A 160 -2.62 -2.90 20.72
N ARG A 161 -2.27 -2.45 21.92
CA ARG A 161 -0.87 -2.20 22.32
C ARG A 161 -0.25 -3.44 22.93
N THR A 162 1.01 -3.66 22.58
CA THR A 162 1.86 -4.70 23.17
C THR A 162 3.21 -4.12 23.49
N GLU A 163 3.83 -4.60 24.56
CA GLU A 163 5.22 -4.28 24.86
C GLU A 163 6.16 -5.11 23.99
N ALA A 164 7.12 -4.44 23.36
CA ALA A 164 8.26 -5.08 22.71
C ALA A 164 9.56 -4.61 23.34
N VAL A 165 10.50 -5.54 23.45
CA VAL A 165 11.85 -5.25 23.92
C VAL A 165 12.71 -4.94 22.71
N VAL A 166 13.30 -3.75 22.71
CA VAL A 166 14.16 -3.26 21.63
C VAL A 166 15.59 -3.15 22.15
N GLU A 167 16.50 -3.78 21.43
CA GLU A 167 17.92 -3.91 21.79
C GLU A 167 18.79 -3.49 20.62
N ASN A 168 19.91 -2.81 20.93
CA ASN A 168 21.00 -2.67 19.97
C ASN A 168 21.73 -4.02 19.85
N ALA A 169 21.75 -4.60 18.66
CA ALA A 169 22.37 -5.90 18.37
C ALA A 169 23.82 -5.78 17.85
N GLY A 170 24.40 -4.58 17.86
CA GLY A 170 25.72 -4.27 17.32
C GLY A 170 25.71 -4.03 15.80
N ASN A 171 26.78 -3.41 15.29
CA ASN A 171 27.00 -3.20 13.84
C ASN A 171 25.82 -2.53 13.09
N GLY A 172 25.10 -1.64 13.77
CA GLY A 172 23.94 -0.92 13.21
C GLY A 172 22.66 -1.76 13.11
N TRP A 173 22.64 -2.97 13.69
CA TRP A 173 21.45 -3.82 13.79
C TRP A 173 20.63 -3.50 15.03
N VAL A 174 19.32 -3.54 14.87
CA VAL A 174 18.35 -3.44 15.95
C VAL A 174 17.59 -4.74 16.02
N ARG A 175 17.47 -5.28 17.23
CA ARG A 175 16.67 -6.46 17.53
C ARG A 175 15.40 -6.03 18.25
N VAL A 176 14.26 -6.50 17.77
CA VAL A 176 12.96 -6.31 18.42
C VAL A 176 12.42 -7.68 18.81
N ARG A 177 12.21 -7.89 20.10
CA ARG A 177 11.59 -9.09 20.67
C ARG A 177 10.15 -8.78 21.05
N LEU A 178 9.23 -9.50 20.45
CA LEU A 178 7.81 -9.43 20.79
C LEU A 178 7.51 -10.34 22.00
N ARG A 179 6.35 -10.16 22.65
CA ARG A 179 5.88 -11.09 23.70
C ARG A 179 5.53 -12.46 23.13
N SER A 180 5.64 -13.50 23.97
CA SER A 180 5.33 -14.90 23.61
C SER A 180 3.88 -15.12 23.16
N GLU A 181 2.94 -14.28 23.59
CA GLU A 181 1.56 -14.27 23.10
C GLU A 181 1.46 -14.07 21.57
N HIS A 182 2.45 -13.40 20.96
CA HIS A 182 2.54 -13.21 19.50
C HIS A 182 3.19 -14.40 18.78
N ALA A 183 3.80 -15.33 19.51
CA ALA A 183 4.12 -16.65 18.99
C ALA A 183 2.87 -17.54 18.93
N ARG A 184 1.89 -17.31 19.82
CA ARG A 184 0.62 -18.05 19.83
C ARG A 184 -0.41 -17.50 18.84
N SER A 185 -0.50 -16.19 18.67
CA SER A 185 -1.46 -15.56 17.75
C SER A 185 -1.25 -15.94 16.27
N ALA A 186 -0.09 -16.50 15.90
CA ALA A 186 0.15 -17.08 14.57
C ALA A 186 -0.68 -18.33 14.29
N SER A 187 -1.06 -19.10 15.32
CA SER A 187 -1.90 -20.27 15.15
C SER A 187 -3.39 -19.93 15.11
N ASP A 188 -3.78 -18.72 15.54
CA ASP A 188 -5.19 -18.31 15.61
C ASP A 188 -5.71 -17.58 14.35
N GLY A 189 -4.83 -17.27 13.38
CA GLY A 189 -5.21 -16.65 12.10
C GLY A 189 -5.97 -17.57 11.13
N GLU A 190 -6.03 -18.87 11.41
CA GLU A 190 -6.60 -19.91 10.55
C GLU A 190 -7.27 -21.05 11.35
N LYS A 191 -8.05 -20.73 12.40
CA LYS A 191 -8.94 -21.76 12.98
C LYS A 191 -10.17 -21.98 12.11
N GLY A 192 -9.97 -22.66 10.99
CA GLY A 192 -10.97 -23.58 10.46
C GLY A 192 -11.09 -24.75 11.44
N ALA A 193 -12.33 -25.10 11.80
CA ALA A 193 -12.61 -26.22 12.69
C ALA A 193 -12.03 -27.53 12.12
N GLY A 194 -10.89 -28.00 12.65
CA GLY A 194 -10.33 -29.30 12.26
C GLY A 194 -8.82 -29.50 12.42
N ALA A 195 -8.01 -28.46 12.66
CA ALA A 195 -6.55 -28.65 12.74
C ALA A 195 -6.05 -28.87 14.18
N MET A 196 -5.45 -30.04 14.40
CA MET A 196 -4.76 -30.45 15.62
C MET A 196 -3.63 -29.49 16.00
N SER A 197 -3.48 -29.25 17.30
CA SER A 197 -2.49 -28.39 17.94
C SER A 197 -1.04 -28.71 17.54
N SER A 198 -0.47 -27.98 16.59
CA SER A 198 0.99 -27.85 16.44
C SER A 198 1.44 -26.43 16.81
N SER A 199 2.20 -26.32 17.90
CA SER A 199 2.62 -25.08 18.58
C SER A 199 3.69 -24.26 17.86
N THR A 200 3.83 -24.36 16.53
CA THR A 200 4.96 -23.78 15.80
C THR A 200 4.47 -22.68 14.88
N THR A 201 4.91 -21.45 15.15
CA THR A 201 4.69 -20.32 14.23
C THR A 201 5.23 -20.64 12.83
N PRO A 202 4.52 -20.29 11.75
CA PRO A 202 5.01 -20.56 10.41
C PRO A 202 6.32 -19.79 10.16
N VAL A 203 7.33 -20.54 9.70
CA VAL A 203 8.60 -20.00 9.22
C VAL A 203 8.28 -18.99 8.11
N LEU A 204 8.81 -17.76 8.19
CA LEU A 204 8.54 -16.61 7.29
C LEU A 204 7.27 -15.78 7.57
N ALA A 205 6.68 -15.87 8.76
CA ALA A 205 5.64 -14.93 9.18
C ALA A 205 6.07 -13.44 9.05
N THR A 206 5.20 -12.61 8.49
CA THR A 206 5.42 -11.16 8.35
C THR A 206 4.64 -10.41 9.43
N TYR A 207 5.35 -9.60 10.23
CA TYR A 207 4.80 -8.77 11.28
C TYR A 207 4.78 -7.31 10.83
N TYR A 208 3.63 -6.65 10.95
CA TYR A 208 3.51 -5.20 10.80
C TYR A 208 3.62 -4.55 12.16
N ILE A 209 4.59 -3.67 12.33
CA ILE A 209 4.84 -2.98 13.61
C ILE A 209 4.72 -1.48 13.46
N ASN A 210 4.05 -0.87 14.43
CA ASN A 210 4.08 0.57 14.66
C ASN A 210 4.66 0.87 16.05
N PHE A 211 5.54 1.87 16.13
CA PHE A 211 6.04 2.43 17.39
C PHE A 211 5.35 3.78 17.62
N PRO A 212 4.25 3.88 18.40
CA PRO A 212 3.48 5.11 18.57
C PRO A 212 4.30 6.32 19.03
N ARG A 213 5.37 6.08 19.80
CA ARG A 213 6.28 7.12 20.29
C ARG A 213 7.12 7.75 19.17
N ILE A 214 7.30 7.02 18.05
CA ILE A 214 8.06 7.45 16.87
C ILE A 214 7.11 7.94 15.79
N SER A 215 6.06 7.18 15.51
CA SER A 215 5.06 7.51 14.49
C SER A 215 3.71 6.95 14.89
N LYS A 216 2.65 7.76 14.80
CA LYS A 216 1.29 7.34 15.18
C LYS A 216 0.61 6.45 14.15
N VAL A 217 1.10 6.43 12.91
CA VAL A 217 0.39 5.86 11.76
C VAL A 217 1.24 4.94 10.89
N GLU A 218 2.57 5.02 10.96
CA GLU A 218 3.45 4.24 10.10
C GLU A 218 3.62 2.81 10.62
N LEU A 219 3.07 1.86 9.88
CA LEU A 219 3.22 0.42 10.11
C LEU A 219 4.25 -0.13 9.12
N HIS A 220 5.32 -0.73 9.64
CA HIS A 220 6.42 -1.30 8.87
C HIS A 220 6.39 -2.83 8.89
N PRO A 221 6.49 -3.50 7.73
CA PRO A 221 6.57 -4.96 7.67
C PRO A 221 7.97 -5.45 7.99
N PHE A 222 8.06 -6.50 8.80
CA PHE A 222 9.28 -7.23 9.11
C PHE A 222 9.02 -8.73 9.05
N THR A 223 9.93 -9.49 8.45
CA THR A 223 9.92 -10.94 8.55
C THR A 223 10.60 -11.34 9.85
N ALA A 224 10.04 -12.30 10.57
CA ALA A 224 10.71 -12.83 11.76
C ALA A 224 12.02 -13.53 11.39
N ALA A 225 13.10 -13.10 12.04
CA ALA A 225 14.41 -13.74 11.96
C ALA A 225 14.45 -15.01 12.81
N SER A 226 13.63 -15.09 13.85
CA SER A 226 13.39 -16.30 14.62
C SER A 226 11.93 -16.41 15.01
N THR A 227 11.36 -17.59 14.80
CA THR A 227 10.06 -18.01 15.29
C THR A 227 10.11 -18.10 16.81
N GLY A 228 9.19 -17.42 17.50
CA GLY A 228 9.10 -17.50 18.96
C GLY A 228 8.72 -18.90 19.44
N THR A 229 9.11 -19.24 20.67
CA THR A 229 8.63 -20.41 21.41
C THR A 229 7.46 -20.04 22.34
N ALA A 230 6.92 -21.00 23.09
CA ALA A 230 5.88 -20.74 24.08
C ALA A 230 6.29 -19.72 25.15
N ASP A 231 7.60 -19.60 25.41
CA ASP A 231 8.17 -18.74 26.45
C ASP A 231 8.85 -17.48 25.90
N THR A 232 9.27 -17.52 24.62
CA THR A 232 9.96 -16.41 23.96
C THR A 232 9.20 -15.97 22.70
N GLY A 233 8.85 -14.70 22.58
CA GLY A 233 8.15 -14.24 21.38
C GLY A 233 9.07 -14.13 20.15
N PRO A 234 8.46 -13.92 18.96
CA PRO A 234 9.19 -13.80 17.70
C PRO A 234 10.20 -12.65 17.73
N VAL A 235 11.32 -12.86 17.05
CA VAL A 235 12.43 -11.91 16.97
C VAL A 235 12.50 -11.31 15.58
N LEU A 236 12.55 -10.00 15.51
CA LEU A 236 12.69 -9.24 14.29
C LEU A 236 14.05 -8.54 14.28
N LEU A 237 14.69 -8.54 13.12
CA LEU A 237 15.96 -7.87 12.90
C LEU A 237 15.83 -6.89 11.74
N PHE A 238 16.32 -5.67 11.95
CA PHE A 238 16.50 -4.71 10.87
C PHE A 238 17.77 -3.89 11.09
N GLN A 239 18.34 -3.45 9.98
CA GLN A 239 19.52 -2.61 9.98
C GLN A 239 19.13 -1.15 9.77
N ARG A 240 19.90 -0.22 10.35
CA ARG A 240 19.77 1.20 10.01
C ARG A 240 19.99 1.39 8.51
N GLY A 241 19.21 2.29 7.91
CA GLY A 241 19.49 2.74 6.54
C GLY A 241 20.89 3.34 6.44
N PRO A 242 21.50 3.38 5.23
CA PRO A 242 22.84 3.91 5.05
C PRO A 242 22.96 5.34 5.59
N GLU A 243 24.07 5.63 6.27
CA GLU A 243 24.32 6.95 6.83
C GLU A 243 24.36 7.99 5.72
N ARG A 244 23.41 8.93 5.74
CA ARG A 244 23.36 10.02 4.77
C ARG A 244 24.18 11.20 5.29
N LYS A 245 24.82 11.94 4.38
CA LYS A 245 25.61 13.16 4.66
C LYS A 245 24.89 14.23 5.50
N LYS A 246 23.56 14.17 5.65
CA LYS A 246 22.76 15.08 6.48
C LYS A 246 22.12 14.33 7.65
N ALA A 247 22.83 14.25 8.77
CA ALA A 247 22.40 13.54 10.00
C ALA A 247 20.97 13.91 10.48
N LYS A 248 20.55 15.18 10.36
CA LYS A 248 19.19 15.64 10.73
C LYS A 248 18.07 15.05 9.87
N GLN A 249 18.34 14.66 8.62
CA GLN A 249 17.36 14.02 7.74
C GLN A 249 17.27 12.53 8.04
N THR A 250 18.41 11.89 8.32
CA THR A 250 18.47 10.47 8.68
C THR A 250 17.75 10.18 9.99
N ALA A 251 17.86 11.05 11.01
CA ALA A 251 17.16 10.92 12.28
C ALA A 251 15.61 10.93 12.18
N LYS A 252 15.06 11.43 11.06
CA LYS A 252 13.60 11.42 10.79
C LYS A 252 13.15 10.13 10.09
N GLU A 253 14.07 9.32 9.59
CA GLU A 253 13.72 8.02 9.03
C GLU A 253 13.35 7.05 10.17
N PHE A 254 12.25 6.32 10.00
CA PHE A 254 11.70 5.42 11.02
C PHE A 254 12.75 4.48 11.63
N THR A 255 13.57 3.82 10.80
CA THR A 255 14.59 2.86 11.28
C THR A 255 15.66 3.52 12.14
N TRP A 256 16.01 4.78 11.85
CA TRP A 256 16.96 5.54 12.65
C TRP A 256 16.35 6.00 13.97
N ALA A 257 15.09 6.40 13.97
CA ALA A 257 14.38 6.78 15.19
C ALA A 257 14.19 5.58 16.15
N VAL A 258 13.85 4.39 15.62
CA VAL A 258 13.78 3.17 16.46
C VAL A 258 15.16 2.79 16.99
N ALA A 259 16.20 2.91 16.16
CA ALA A 259 17.55 2.58 16.58
C ALA A 259 18.10 3.55 17.63
N ALA A 260 17.80 4.85 17.52
CA ALA A 260 18.13 5.83 18.55
C ALA A 260 17.41 5.52 19.88
N ALA A 261 16.16 5.04 19.83
CA ALA A 261 15.44 4.60 21.02
C ALA A 261 16.08 3.36 21.67
N ALA A 262 16.76 2.51 20.90
CA ALA A 262 17.53 1.36 21.38
C ALA A 262 18.93 1.74 21.91
N ASP A 263 19.53 2.81 21.40
CA ASP A 263 20.85 3.30 21.81
C ASP A 263 20.81 4.07 23.13
N ASN A 264 19.75 4.84 23.35
CA ASN A 264 19.56 5.66 24.55
C ASN A 264 19.43 4.83 25.84
N SER A 265 19.39 3.51 25.71
CA SER A 265 19.18 2.52 26.75
C SER A 265 20.47 2.11 27.48
N ALA A 266 21.59 2.81 27.25
CA ALA A 266 22.89 2.57 27.90
C ALA A 266 23.37 1.10 27.84
N GLY A 267 23.12 0.42 26.71
CA GLY A 267 23.48 -0.99 26.53
C GLY A 267 22.53 -1.99 27.20
N MET A 268 21.50 -1.52 27.91
CA MET A 268 20.40 -2.35 28.39
C MET A 268 19.25 -2.39 27.38
N ALA A 269 18.41 -3.41 27.44
CA ALA A 269 17.24 -3.50 26.59
C ALA A 269 16.22 -2.40 26.95
N SER A 270 15.62 -1.76 25.96
CA SER A 270 14.53 -0.79 26.18
C SER A 270 13.18 -1.36 25.83
N THR A 271 12.23 -1.24 26.76
CA THR A 271 10.84 -1.62 26.51
C THR A 271 10.11 -0.48 25.82
N LEU A 272 9.61 -0.73 24.61
CA LEU A 272 8.77 0.19 23.86
C LEU A 272 7.38 -0.41 23.67
N GLN A 273 6.35 0.41 23.84
CA GLN A 273 5.01 0.07 23.41
C GLN A 273 4.98 0.05 21.89
N VAL A 274 4.44 -1.02 21.32
CA VAL A 274 4.28 -1.25 19.90
C VAL A 274 2.85 -1.69 19.60
N TYR A 275 2.38 -1.38 18.40
CA TYR A 275 1.25 -2.11 17.83
C TYR A 275 1.79 -3.18 16.90
N VAL A 276 1.30 -4.41 17.04
CA VAL A 276 1.75 -5.56 16.26
C VAL A 276 0.56 -6.14 15.52
N THR A 277 0.77 -6.48 14.26
CA THR A 277 -0.19 -7.30 13.50
C THR A 277 0.57 -8.37 12.75
N LEU A 278 0.16 -9.62 12.97
CA LEU A 278 0.75 -10.75 12.30
C LEU A 278 0.01 -11.08 11.00
N LYS A 279 0.79 -11.38 9.96
CA LYS A 279 0.32 -11.99 8.72
C LYS A 279 1.10 -13.29 8.51
N THR A 280 0.43 -14.41 8.71
CA THR A 280 0.97 -15.73 8.39
C THR A 280 1.00 -15.92 6.88
N ALA A 281 2.04 -16.58 6.38
CA ALA A 281 2.00 -17.12 5.03
C ALA A 281 1.02 -18.30 5.01
N PRO A 282 0.26 -18.52 3.93
CA PRO A 282 -0.57 -19.71 3.81
C PRO A 282 0.33 -20.95 3.90
N VAL A 283 0.01 -21.87 4.81
CA VAL A 283 0.69 -23.16 4.90
C VAL A 283 0.20 -24.00 3.73
N ASN A 284 1.08 -24.30 2.78
CA ASN A 284 0.78 -25.31 1.77
C ASN A 284 0.72 -26.66 2.47
N ASN A 285 -0.48 -27.23 2.63
CA ASN A 285 -0.70 -28.56 3.20
C ASN A 285 -0.11 -29.72 2.34
N ALA A 286 0.69 -29.41 1.32
CA ALA A 286 1.30 -30.40 0.44
C ALA A 286 2.52 -31.12 1.06
N ASP A 287 3.14 -30.55 2.11
CA ASP A 287 4.34 -31.15 2.74
C ASP A 287 4.04 -32.10 3.90
N VAL A 288 2.78 -32.25 4.32
CA VAL A 288 2.42 -33.12 5.47
C VAL A 288 2.27 -34.59 5.07
N THR A 289 2.16 -34.91 3.78
CA THR A 289 1.95 -36.30 3.31
C THR A 289 3.22 -37.06 2.92
N ALA A 290 4.42 -36.46 2.99
CA ALA A 290 5.66 -37.12 2.55
C ALA A 290 6.43 -37.84 3.68
N GLY A 291 5.92 -37.87 4.91
CA GLY A 291 6.63 -38.39 6.08
C GLY A 291 6.04 -39.65 6.74
N SER A 292 5.00 -40.26 6.17
CA SER A 292 4.41 -41.49 6.72
C SER A 292 4.22 -42.56 5.66
N SER A 293 5.32 -43.23 5.30
CA SER A 293 5.33 -44.56 4.71
C SER A 293 6.67 -45.22 5.02
#